data_AF-A0A8C2JH49-F1
#
_entry.id   AF-A0A8C2JH49-F1
#
_cell.length_a   1.000
_cell.length_b   1.000
_cell.length_c   1.000
_cell.angle_alpha   90.00
_cell.angle_beta   90.00
_cell.angle_gamma   90.00
#
_symmetry.space_group_name_H-M   'P 1'
#
loop_
_entity.id
_entity.type
_entity.pdbx_description
1 polymer ?
#
loop_
_entity_poly.entity_id
_entity_poly.type
_entity_poly.pdbx_seq_one_letter_code
_entity_poly.pdbx_strand_id
1 'polypeptide(L)' 'MDSVPEKVHFFNSFFYDKLRTKGYDGVKRWTKNVRKL' A
#
# COMPACT_ATOMS: atom_id res chain seq x y z
N MET A 1 18.56 14.08 5.85
CA MET A 1 17.32 13.28 5.84
C MET A 1 17.63 12.07 5.00
N ASP A 2 17.86 10.93 5.64
CA ASP A 2 18.18 9.68 4.96
C ASP A 2 17.08 9.37 3.94
N SER A 3 17.49 9.32 2.68
CA SER A 3 16.63 9.03 1.54
C SER A 3 15.99 7.65 1.76
N VAL A 4 14.68 7.60 1.96
CA VAL A 4 13.93 6.34 2.01
C VAL A 4 14.22 5.59 0.70
N PRO A 5 14.59 4.30 0.75
CA PRO A 5 14.82 3.55 -0.47
C PRO A 5 13.57 3.60 -1.35
N GLU A 6 13.73 3.91 -2.64
CA GLU A 6 12.66 4.06 -3.63
C GLU A 6 11.70 2.85 -3.68
N LYS A 7 12.15 1.69 -3.16
CA LYS A 7 11.44 0.41 -3.16
C LYS A 7 10.63 0.12 -1.89
N VAL A 8 10.60 1.03 -0.90
CA VAL A 8 9.81 0.82 0.33
C VAL A 8 8.52 1.63 0.27
N HIS A 9 7.39 0.94 0.41
CA HIS A 9 6.08 1.57 0.52
C HIS A 9 5.52 1.44 1.91
N PHE A 10 5.11 2.57 2.50
CA PHE A 10 4.38 2.60 3.75
C PHE A 10 2.90 2.78 3.49
N PHE A 11 2.10 2.02 4.23
CA PHE A 11 0.66 2.22 4.31
C PHE A 11 0.29 2.58 5.75
N ASN A 12 -0.83 3.28 5.91
CA ASN A 12 -1.36 3.54 7.25
C ASN A 12 -1.83 2.24 7.93
N SER A 13 -2.08 2.31 9.24
CA SER A 13 -2.52 1.18 10.06
C SER A 13 -3.85 0.56 9.59
N PHE A 14 -4.72 1.31 8.92
CA PHE A 14 -5.99 0.81 8.40
C PHE A 14 -5.85 -0.08 7.16
N PHE A 15 -4.67 -0.14 6.54
CA PHE A 15 -4.42 -0.95 5.35
C PHE A 15 -4.74 -2.42 5.55
N TYR A 16 -4.19 -3.00 6.62
CA TYR A 16 -4.33 -4.42 6.89
C TYR A 16 -5.77 -4.81 7.18
N ASP A 17 -6.47 -4.00 7.99
CA ASP A 17 -7.88 -4.26 8.31
C ASP A 17 -8.78 -4.21 7.08
N LYS A 18 -8.55 -3.24 6.18
CA LYS A 18 -9.31 -3.12 4.93
C LYS A 18 -9.05 -4.31 4.01
N LEU A 19 -7.78 -4.71 3.87
CA LEU A 19 -7.37 -5.87 3.07
C LEU A 19 -8.01 -7.16 3.61
N ARG A 20 -7.96 -7.36 4.93
CA ARG A 20 -8.51 -8.55 5.59
C ARG A 20 -10.03 -8.67 5.44
N THR A 21 -10.76 -7.55 5.54
CA THR A 21 -12.23 -7.55 5.59
C THR A 21 -12.91 -7.40 4.22
N LYS A 22 -12.26 -6.71 3.27
CA LYS A 22 -12.82 -6.41 1.94
C LYS A 22 -12.02 -7.02 0.78
N GLY A 23 -10.93 -7.74 1.08
CA GLY A 23 -10.04 -8.30 0.07
C GLY A 23 -9.29 -7.24 -0.72
N TYR A 24 -8.65 -7.67 -1.81
CA TYR A 24 -7.85 -6.80 -2.66
C TYR A 24 -8.65 -5.65 -3.28
N ASP A 25 -9.91 -5.89 -3.66
CA ASP A 25 -10.78 -4.84 -4.23
C ASP A 25 -10.97 -3.66 -3.27
N GLY A 26 -10.94 -3.90 -1.96
CA GLY A 26 -11.02 -2.86 -0.94
C GLY A 26 -9.78 -1.96 -0.83
N VAL A 27 -8.63 -2.40 -1.35
CA VAL A 27 -7.34 -1.70 -1.27
C VAL A 27 -6.70 -1.39 -2.63
N LYS A 28 -7.32 -1.80 -3.75
CA LYS A 28 -6.79 -1.64 -5.12
C LYS A 28 -6.44 -0.19 -5.48
N ARG A 29 -7.14 0.80 -4.93
CA ARG A 29 -6.82 2.23 -5.13
C ARG A 29 -5.54 2.63 -4.40
N TRP A 30 -5.29 2.04 -3.22
CA TRP A 30 -4.10 2.33 -2.40
C TRP A 30 -2.84 1.74 -3.02
N THR A 31 -2.95 0.62 -3.74
CA THR A 31 -1.84 -0.03 -4.44
C THR A 31 -1.65 0.42 -5.89
N LYS A 32 -2.46 1.38 -6.39
CA LYS A 32 -2.51 1.77 -7.81
C LYS A 32 -1.15 2.17 -8.40
N ASN A 33 -0.31 2.86 -7.62
CA ASN A 33 0.98 3.37 -8.08
C ASN A 33 2.18 2.55 -7.59
N VAL A 34 1.94 1.45 -6.86
CA VAL A 34 3.02 0.54 -6.39
C VAL A 34 3.55 -0.31 -7.55
N ARG A 35 2.70 -0.61 -8.54
CA ARG A 35 3.11 -1.26 -9.81
C ARG A 35 3.42 -0.20 -10.87
N LYS A 36 4.55 0.48 -10.75
CA LYS A 36 5.28 1.00 -11.92
C LYS A 36 6.57 0.20 -12.01
N LEU A 37 6.46 -0.99 -12.61
CA LEU A 37 7.55 -1.75 -13.24
C LEU A 37 7.11 -1.99 -14.68
#